data_AF-A0A0B8PBI5-F1
#
_entry.id   AF-A0A0B8PBI5-F1
#
_cell.length_a   1.000
_cell.length_b   1.000
_cell.length_c   1.000
_cell.angle_alpha   90.00
_cell.angle_beta   90.00
_cell.angle_gamma   90.00
#
_symmetry.space_group_name_H-M   'P 1'
#
loop_
_entity.id
_entity.type
_entity.pdbx_description
1 polymer ?
#
loop_
_entity_poly.entity_id
_entity_poly.type
_entity_poly.pdbx_seq_one_letter_code
_entity_poly.pdbx_strand_id
1 'polypeptide(L)'
;MCETIRDSRYRAPIVLEGGSIHVDGEGTLYTTEECLLHESRNPEWSKEELTATLCDHLNVDKIIWLPRGLYNDETNGHVDNILHVVKPGEVVLTWCDDENDPQYEISREAYEYLKGQTDAKGREIKVHKLPMPGPLYMSADEAAGIDIAEGMEREAGERLAASYANYLITNNQIVLPLLDERYDNDVKCILENLYPGYEVNGIPAREILLGGGNIHCITQQVPQV
;
A
#
# COMPACT_ATOMS: atom_id res chain seq x y z
N MET A 1 12.62 -7.79 17.05
CA MET A 1 12.72 -8.84 16.01
C MET A 1 14.17 -9.25 15.74
N CYS A 2 15.03 -8.41 15.14
CA CYS A 2 16.41 -8.81 14.76
C CYS A 2 17.21 -9.45 15.91
N GLU A 3 17.13 -8.90 17.13
CA GLU A 3 17.78 -9.48 18.31
C GLU A 3 17.25 -10.88 18.65
N THR A 4 15.95 -11.10 18.51
CA THR A 4 15.28 -12.39 18.76
C THR A 4 15.75 -13.46 17.78
N ILE A 5 15.87 -13.12 16.50
CA ILE A 5 16.30 -14.03 15.43
C ILE A 5 17.83 -14.06 15.23
N ARG A 6 18.57 -13.25 15.99
CA ARG A 6 20.04 -13.11 15.98
C ARG A 6 20.60 -12.57 14.66
N ASP A 7 19.81 -11.78 13.95
CA ASP A 7 20.28 -11.07 12.77
C ASP A 7 21.03 -9.78 13.15
N SER A 8 21.98 -9.42 12.30
CA SER A 8 22.63 -8.11 12.37
C SER A 8 21.65 -7.01 11.99
N ARG A 9 21.88 -5.79 12.48
CA ARG A 9 21.09 -4.61 12.14
C ARG A 9 21.98 -3.47 11.67
N TYR A 10 21.47 -2.65 10.78
CA TYR A 10 22.06 -1.36 10.40
C TYR A 10 21.06 -0.24 10.73
N ARG A 11 21.56 0.99 10.87
CA ARG A 11 20.74 2.17 11.11
C ARG A 11 20.78 3.06 9.87
N ALA A 12 19.64 3.17 9.19
CA ALA A 12 19.49 4.11 8.09
C ALA A 12 19.28 5.55 8.64
N PRO A 13 19.83 6.59 8.00
CA PRO A 13 19.71 7.98 8.46
C PRO A 13 18.39 8.66 8.01
N ILE A 14 17.33 7.90 7.80
CA ILE A 14 16.06 8.33 7.21
C ILE A 14 14.88 7.94 8.11
N VAL A 15 13.84 8.78 8.18
CA VAL A 15 12.52 8.40 8.70
C VAL A 15 11.76 7.70 7.58
N LEU A 16 11.42 6.43 7.78
CA LEU A 16 10.75 5.61 6.77
C LEU A 16 9.92 4.50 7.43
N GLU A 17 8.71 4.29 6.92
CA GLU A 17 7.81 3.21 7.30
C GLU A 17 7.79 2.12 6.23
N GLY A 18 7.67 0.84 6.62
CA GLY A 18 7.66 -0.27 5.66
C GLY A 18 6.52 -0.19 4.64
N GLY A 19 5.34 0.30 5.04
CA GLY A 19 4.17 0.42 4.16
C GLY A 19 4.27 1.56 3.13
N SER A 20 5.19 2.51 3.30
CA SER A 20 5.35 3.61 2.35
C SER A 20 6.17 3.24 1.11
N ILE A 21 6.76 2.03 1.09
CA ILE A 21 7.53 1.49 -0.03
C ILE A 21 7.08 0.08 -0.41
N HIS A 22 7.28 -0.28 -1.67
CA HIS A 22 7.14 -1.67 -2.15
C HIS A 22 8.29 -1.99 -3.11
N VAL A 23 8.83 -3.21 -3.07
CA VAL A 23 9.94 -3.63 -3.96
C VAL A 23 9.56 -4.83 -4.82
N ASP A 24 10.19 -4.98 -5.98
CA ASP A 24 10.00 -6.12 -6.88
C ASP A 24 11.04 -7.25 -6.70
N GLY A 25 12.08 -7.02 -5.90
CA GLY A 25 13.19 -7.96 -5.70
C GLY A 25 14.20 -8.01 -6.85
N GLU A 26 14.05 -7.19 -7.89
CA GLU A 26 14.92 -7.11 -9.07
C GLU A 26 15.47 -5.70 -9.32
N GLY A 27 15.39 -4.83 -8.31
CA GLY A 27 16.01 -3.51 -8.31
C GLY A 27 15.04 -2.34 -8.52
N THR A 28 13.73 -2.58 -8.50
CA THR A 28 12.71 -1.52 -8.59
C THR A 28 12.00 -1.35 -7.27
N LEU A 29 11.89 -0.09 -6.83
CA LEU A 29 11.07 0.34 -5.71
C LEU A 29 9.90 1.20 -6.19
N TYR A 30 8.74 1.05 -5.58
CA TYR A 30 7.54 1.85 -5.79
C TYR A 30 7.24 2.57 -4.48
N THR A 31 6.87 3.85 -4.59
CA THR A 31 6.56 4.72 -3.44
C THR A 31 5.61 5.82 -3.89
N THR A 32 5.09 6.61 -2.96
CA THR A 32 4.37 7.86 -3.26
C THR A 32 5.21 9.09 -2.92
N GLU A 33 5.07 10.15 -3.70
CA GLU A 33 5.61 11.48 -3.38
C GLU A 33 4.88 12.09 -2.18
N GLU A 34 3.55 11.93 -2.14
CA GLU A 34 2.68 12.41 -1.07
C GLU A 34 3.18 12.01 0.33
N CYS A 35 3.72 10.78 0.48
CA CYS A 35 4.23 10.32 1.75
C CYS A 35 5.68 10.75 1.99
N LEU A 36 6.59 10.33 1.11
CA LEU A 36 8.04 10.42 1.39
C LEU A 36 8.59 11.84 1.29
N LEU A 37 7.92 12.72 0.55
CA LEU A 37 8.26 14.15 0.44
C LEU A 37 7.44 15.01 1.41
N HIS A 38 6.61 14.41 2.27
CA HIS A 38 5.85 15.14 3.26
C HIS A 38 6.77 15.79 4.30
N GLU A 39 6.42 17.01 4.74
CA GLU A 39 7.21 17.78 5.69
C GLU A 39 7.38 17.11 7.07
N SER A 40 6.48 16.19 7.42
CA SER A 40 6.56 15.40 8.67
C SER A 40 7.53 14.22 8.59
N ARG A 41 8.07 13.90 7.41
CA ARG A 41 9.04 12.81 7.22
C ARG A 41 10.47 13.36 7.25
N ASN A 42 11.01 13.71 6.08
CA ASN A 42 12.40 14.12 5.91
C ASN A 42 12.46 15.51 5.25
N PRO A 43 11.97 16.59 5.91
CA PRO A 43 11.77 17.91 5.28
C PRO A 43 13.06 18.57 4.77
N GLU A 44 14.21 18.20 5.35
CA GLU A 44 15.51 18.74 4.98
C GLU A 44 16.12 18.04 3.76
N TRP A 45 15.49 16.98 3.25
CA TRP A 45 16.05 16.14 2.20
C TRP A 45 15.33 16.38 0.87
N SER A 46 16.12 16.54 -0.19
CA SER A 46 15.62 16.53 -1.56
C SER A 46 15.17 15.13 -1.97
N LYS A 47 14.32 15.08 -3.02
CA LYS A 47 13.91 13.82 -3.64
C LYS A 47 15.11 13.01 -4.14
N GLU A 48 16.16 13.68 -4.63
CA GLU A 48 17.40 13.06 -5.10
C GLU A 48 18.18 12.41 -3.94
N GLU A 49 18.29 13.08 -2.79
CA GLU A 49 18.95 12.54 -1.60
C GLU A 49 18.19 11.34 -1.01
N LEU A 50 16.85 11.43 -0.96
CA LEU A 50 15.98 10.31 -0.59
C LEU A 50 16.17 9.13 -1.54
N THR A 51 16.18 9.40 -2.85
CA THR A 51 16.41 8.36 -3.87
C THR A 51 17.74 7.66 -3.67
N ALA A 52 18.84 8.42 -3.53
CA ALA A 52 20.16 7.85 -3.32
C ALA A 52 20.23 6.99 -2.05
N THR A 53 19.62 7.46 -0.96
CA THR A 53 19.61 6.74 0.32
C THR A 53 18.82 5.42 0.22
N LEU A 54 17.64 5.45 -0.40
CA LEU A 54 16.82 4.25 -0.62
C LEU A 54 17.53 3.24 -1.52
N CYS A 55 18.14 3.68 -2.62
CA CYS A 55 18.95 2.83 -3.50
C CYS A 55 20.07 2.11 -2.73
N ASP A 56 20.83 2.84 -1.91
CA ASP A 56 21.94 2.29 -1.13
C ASP A 56 21.47 1.28 -0.06
N HIS A 57 20.40 1.59 0.67
CA HIS A 57 19.96 0.77 1.81
C HIS A 57 19.06 -0.40 1.44
N LEU A 58 18.41 -0.35 0.27
CA LEU A 58 17.47 -1.38 -0.20
C LEU A 58 17.99 -2.14 -1.43
N ASN A 59 19.18 -1.79 -1.92
CA ASN A 59 19.82 -2.40 -3.08
C ASN A 59 18.90 -2.38 -4.33
N VAL A 60 18.39 -1.19 -4.65
CA VAL A 60 17.53 -0.92 -5.82
C VAL A 60 18.21 0.08 -6.76
N ASP A 61 17.95 -0.08 -8.06
CA ASP A 61 18.53 0.74 -9.13
C ASP A 61 17.56 1.85 -9.60
N LYS A 62 16.25 1.65 -9.41
CA LYS A 62 15.21 2.56 -9.89
C LYS A 62 14.09 2.71 -8.87
N ILE A 63 13.61 3.94 -8.72
CA ILE A 63 12.42 4.26 -7.92
C ILE A 63 11.33 4.85 -8.81
N ILE A 64 10.13 4.30 -8.70
CA ILE A 64 8.90 4.78 -9.33
C ILE A 64 8.09 5.53 -8.27
N TRP A 65 7.89 6.83 -8.48
CA TRP A 65 7.29 7.76 -7.53
C TRP A 65 5.87 8.13 -7.97
N LEU A 66 4.87 7.40 -7.48
CA LEU A 66 3.47 7.75 -7.73
C LEU A 66 3.20 9.15 -7.13
N PRO A 67 2.47 10.05 -7.80
CA PRO A 67 2.24 11.39 -7.25
C PRO A 67 1.48 11.38 -5.93
N ARG A 68 0.46 10.52 -5.82
CA ARG A 68 -0.46 10.44 -4.67
C ARG A 68 -0.74 9.00 -4.26
N GLY A 69 -1.09 8.81 -2.98
CA GLY A 69 -1.62 7.58 -2.41
C GLY A 69 -3.14 7.53 -2.47
N LEU A 70 -3.75 6.66 -1.65
CA LEU A 70 -5.21 6.55 -1.56
C LEU A 70 -5.81 7.84 -0.98
N TYR A 71 -6.98 8.27 -1.47
CA TYR A 71 -7.67 9.44 -0.96
C TYR A 71 -7.94 9.35 0.56
N ASN A 72 -7.56 10.41 1.28
CA ASN A 72 -7.75 10.54 2.73
C ASN A 72 -7.06 9.43 3.54
N ASP A 73 -5.89 8.98 3.09
CA ASP A 73 -5.05 8.06 3.83
C ASP A 73 -4.26 8.80 4.91
N GLU A 74 -4.49 8.43 6.18
CA GLU A 74 -3.89 9.02 7.37
C GLU A 74 -2.36 8.90 7.41
N THR A 75 -1.78 8.01 6.60
CA THR A 75 -0.34 7.79 6.52
C THR A 75 0.37 8.78 5.58
N ASN A 76 -0.35 9.80 5.09
CA ASN A 76 0.05 10.67 3.98
C ASN A 76 0.19 9.87 2.66
N GLY A 77 -0.73 8.94 2.42
CA GLY A 77 -0.79 8.21 1.16
C GLY A 77 0.29 7.15 1.00
N HIS A 78 0.42 6.21 1.94
CA HIS A 78 1.30 5.05 1.77
C HIS A 78 1.03 4.29 0.46
N VAL A 79 2.10 3.78 -0.14
CA VAL A 79 1.99 3.04 -1.40
C VAL A 79 1.24 1.73 -1.24
N ASP A 80 1.38 1.05 -0.09
CA ASP A 80 0.76 -0.25 0.18
C ASP A 80 -0.78 -0.23 0.22
N ASN A 81 -1.39 0.95 0.26
CA ASN A 81 -2.84 1.12 0.24
C ASN A 81 -3.38 1.53 -1.14
N ILE A 82 -2.50 1.92 -2.07
CA ILE A 82 -2.88 2.23 -3.46
C ILE A 82 -2.36 1.18 -4.47
N LEU A 83 -1.17 0.61 -4.25
CA LEU A 83 -0.48 -0.27 -5.19
C LEU A 83 0.21 -1.43 -4.45
N HIS A 84 0.19 -2.60 -5.06
CA HIS A 84 0.93 -3.76 -4.57
C HIS A 84 1.68 -4.43 -5.73
N VAL A 85 2.95 -4.81 -5.53
CA VAL A 85 3.73 -5.46 -6.58
C VAL A 85 3.35 -6.94 -6.65
N VAL A 86 2.90 -7.39 -7.82
CA VAL A 86 2.52 -8.80 -8.04
C VAL A 86 3.75 -9.65 -8.27
N LYS A 87 4.61 -9.16 -9.16
CA LYS A 87 5.90 -9.75 -9.56
C LYS A 87 6.67 -8.72 -10.39
N PRO A 88 7.95 -8.92 -10.72
CA PRO A 88 8.70 -7.97 -11.53
C PRO A 88 7.98 -7.56 -12.82
N GLY A 89 7.79 -6.24 -13.00
CA GLY A 89 7.06 -5.64 -14.12
C GLY A 89 5.53 -5.67 -14.05
N GLU A 90 4.90 -6.28 -13.03
CA GLU A 90 3.43 -6.32 -12.89
C GLU A 90 2.98 -5.85 -11.49
N VAL A 91 2.02 -4.94 -11.44
CA VAL A 91 1.47 -4.37 -10.20
C VAL A 91 -0.06 -4.40 -10.21
N VAL A 92 -0.68 -4.49 -9.04
CA VAL A 92 -2.10 -4.13 -8.88
C VAL A 92 -2.23 -2.67 -8.44
N LEU A 93 -3.28 -2.01 -8.89
CA LEU A 93 -3.60 -0.62 -8.55
C LEU A 93 -5.06 -0.53 -8.11
N THR A 94 -5.28 0.10 -6.95
CA THR A 94 -6.62 0.43 -6.45
C THR A 94 -7.34 1.32 -7.46
N TRP A 95 -8.53 0.89 -7.87
CA TRP A 95 -9.23 1.47 -9.00
C TRP A 95 -10.69 1.79 -8.66
N CYS A 96 -11.06 3.06 -8.77
CA CYS A 96 -12.42 3.54 -8.53
C CYS A 96 -13.09 3.95 -9.84
N ASP A 97 -14.19 3.34 -10.28
CA ASP A 97 -14.86 3.74 -11.55
C ASP A 97 -15.84 4.92 -11.43
N ASP A 98 -16.20 5.33 -10.22
CA ASP A 98 -17.16 6.44 -10.00
C ASP A 98 -16.48 7.80 -10.16
N GLU A 99 -16.81 8.54 -11.23
CA GLU A 99 -16.30 9.88 -11.53
C GLU A 99 -16.58 10.93 -10.43
N ASN A 100 -17.55 10.67 -9.55
CA ASN A 100 -17.87 11.59 -8.45
C ASN A 100 -17.07 11.30 -7.18
N ASP A 101 -16.35 10.18 -7.13
CA ASP A 101 -15.50 9.84 -6.00
C ASP A 101 -14.12 10.52 -6.16
N PRO A 102 -13.58 11.16 -5.12
CA PRO A 102 -12.26 11.80 -5.20
C PRO A 102 -11.11 10.84 -5.52
N GLN A 103 -11.25 9.53 -5.25
CA GLN A 103 -10.27 8.51 -5.66
C GLN A 103 -10.23 8.32 -7.19
N TYR A 104 -11.27 8.75 -7.91
CA TYR A 104 -11.33 8.59 -9.36
C TYR A 104 -10.11 9.19 -10.05
N GLU A 105 -9.85 10.47 -9.82
CA GLU A 105 -8.75 11.20 -10.46
C GLU A 105 -7.39 10.61 -10.08
N ILE A 106 -7.19 10.32 -8.80
CA ILE A 106 -5.96 9.72 -8.24
C ILE A 106 -5.66 8.39 -8.95
N SER A 107 -6.67 7.53 -9.13
CA SER A 107 -6.50 6.24 -9.80
C SER A 107 -6.03 6.39 -11.25
N ARG A 108 -6.49 7.43 -11.97
CA ARG A 108 -6.12 7.66 -13.39
C ARG A 108 -4.74 8.27 -13.49
N GLU A 109 -4.41 9.20 -12.60
CA GLU A 109 -3.08 9.78 -12.51
C GLU A 109 -2.03 8.69 -12.25
N ALA A 110 -2.26 7.83 -11.25
CA ALA A 110 -1.37 6.71 -10.97
C ALA A 110 -1.26 5.75 -12.17
N TYR A 111 -2.37 5.40 -12.81
CA TYR A 111 -2.39 4.49 -13.95
C TYR A 111 -1.64 5.05 -15.17
N GLU A 112 -1.89 6.30 -15.56
CA GLU A 112 -1.20 6.91 -16.69
C GLU A 112 0.28 7.18 -16.39
N TYR A 113 0.61 7.54 -15.14
CA TYR A 113 2.01 7.63 -14.71
C TYR A 113 2.71 6.28 -14.87
N LEU A 114 2.16 5.20 -14.32
CA LEU A 114 2.74 3.84 -14.37
C LEU A 114 2.89 3.33 -15.81
N LYS A 115 1.92 3.58 -16.68
CA LYS A 115 2.02 3.22 -18.12
C LYS A 115 3.16 3.90 -18.85
N GLY A 116 3.58 5.08 -18.39
CA GLY A 116 4.74 5.80 -18.90
C GLY A 116 6.08 5.32 -18.32
N GLN A 117 6.06 4.37 -17.38
CA GLN A 117 7.26 3.88 -16.71
C GLN A 117 7.74 2.54 -17.25
N THR A 118 9.04 2.31 -17.03
CA THR A 118 9.66 1.00 -17.06
C THR A 118 10.23 0.66 -15.69
N ASP A 119 10.46 -0.61 -15.40
CA ASP A 119 11.16 -1.02 -14.18
C ASP A 119 12.70 -0.92 -14.34
N ALA A 120 13.46 -1.33 -13.32
CA ALA A 120 14.92 -1.29 -13.33
C ALA A 120 15.56 -2.16 -14.42
N LYS A 121 14.84 -3.16 -14.95
CA LYS A 121 15.29 -4.05 -16.04
C LYS A 121 14.74 -3.62 -17.40
N GLY A 122 14.05 -2.48 -17.48
CA GLY A 122 13.52 -1.91 -18.71
C GLY A 122 12.21 -2.55 -19.19
N ARG A 123 11.52 -3.33 -18.34
CA ARG A 123 10.19 -3.87 -18.65
C ARG A 123 9.15 -2.78 -18.49
N GLU A 124 8.19 -2.68 -19.40
CA GLU A 124 7.02 -1.82 -19.22
C GLU A 124 6.20 -2.30 -18.01
N ILE A 125 5.66 -1.37 -17.23
CA ILE A 125 4.85 -1.72 -16.07
C ILE A 125 3.45 -2.11 -16.52
N LYS A 126 3.08 -3.36 -16.29
CA LYS A 126 1.71 -3.85 -16.49
C LYS A 126 0.89 -3.60 -15.23
N VAL A 127 -0.17 -2.80 -15.37
CA VAL A 127 -1.05 -2.43 -14.27
C VAL A 127 -2.35 -3.24 -14.33
N HIS A 128 -2.63 -3.97 -13.26
CA HIS A 128 -3.87 -4.70 -13.03
C HIS A 128 -4.78 -3.88 -12.14
N LYS A 129 -5.98 -3.58 -12.60
CA LYS A 129 -6.94 -2.77 -11.84
C LYS A 129 -7.62 -3.63 -10.80
N LEU A 130 -7.58 -3.20 -9.55
CA LEU A 130 -8.26 -3.84 -8.42
C LEU A 130 -9.42 -2.93 -7.97
N PRO A 131 -10.69 -3.37 -8.09
CA PRO A 131 -11.83 -2.54 -7.72
C PRO A 131 -11.71 -2.04 -6.28
N MET A 132 -11.95 -0.74 -6.04
CA MET A 132 -12.01 -0.17 -4.70
C MET A 132 -13.32 -0.59 -3.98
N PRO A 133 -13.30 -0.97 -2.69
CA PRO A 133 -14.52 -1.19 -1.93
C PRO A 133 -15.27 0.13 -1.67
N GLY A 134 -16.56 0.04 -1.34
CA GLY A 134 -17.25 1.18 -0.74
C GLY A 134 -17.67 2.29 -1.73
N PRO A 135 -17.53 3.60 -1.37
CA PRO A 135 -16.83 4.12 -0.19
C PRO A 135 -17.43 3.63 1.14
N LEU A 136 -16.57 3.45 2.15
CA LEU A 136 -16.94 2.95 3.48
C LEU A 136 -16.79 4.08 4.50
N TYR A 137 -17.72 4.12 5.45
CA TYR A 137 -17.74 5.15 6.50
C TYR A 137 -17.81 4.49 7.88
N MET A 138 -17.24 5.16 8.88
CA MET A 138 -17.37 4.78 10.28
C MET A 138 -18.80 5.07 10.76
N SER A 139 -19.43 4.11 11.41
CA SER A 139 -20.76 4.25 12.01
C SER A 139 -20.69 4.88 13.40
N ALA A 140 -21.85 5.31 13.92
CA ALA A 140 -21.94 5.84 15.28
C ALA A 140 -21.58 4.80 16.35
N ASP A 141 -21.98 3.54 16.16
CA ASP A 141 -21.69 2.47 17.10
C ASP A 141 -20.19 2.13 17.12
N GLU A 142 -19.53 2.16 15.95
CA GLU A 142 -18.07 1.97 15.84
C GLU A 142 -17.29 3.10 16.51
N ALA A 143 -17.72 4.35 16.33
CA ALA A 143 -17.07 5.51 16.94
C ALA A 143 -17.31 5.60 18.46
N ALA A 144 -18.46 5.14 18.95
CA ALA A 144 -18.85 5.29 20.36
C ALA A 144 -17.93 4.57 21.35
N GLY A 145 -17.18 3.57 20.90
CA GLY A 145 -16.23 2.80 21.72
C GLY A 145 -14.82 3.39 21.77
N ILE A 146 -14.55 4.51 21.10
CA ILE A 146 -13.20 5.06 20.95
C ILE A 146 -12.97 6.17 21.99
N ASP A 147 -11.92 6.01 22.78
CA ASP A 147 -11.46 7.05 23.71
C ASP A 147 -10.89 8.24 22.93
N ILE A 148 -11.34 9.46 23.28
CA ILE A 148 -10.88 10.69 22.64
C ILE A 148 -9.44 11.00 23.06
N ALA A 149 -8.59 11.29 22.08
CA ALA A 149 -7.21 11.72 22.29
C ALA A 149 -6.93 13.04 21.55
N GLU A 150 -6.03 13.86 22.10
CA GLU A 150 -5.72 15.21 21.57
C GLU A 150 -5.11 15.20 20.15
N GLY A 151 -4.57 14.06 19.70
CA GLY A 151 -3.85 13.97 18.41
C GLY A 151 -4.59 13.26 17.28
N MET A 152 -5.63 12.49 17.57
CA MET A 152 -6.39 11.75 16.56
C MET A 152 -7.80 11.53 17.08
N GLU A 153 -8.78 12.03 16.33
CA GLU A 153 -10.20 11.89 16.63
C GLU A 153 -10.82 11.00 15.56
N ARG A 154 -11.63 10.03 15.99
CA ARG A 154 -12.39 9.13 15.12
C ARG A 154 -13.86 9.44 15.29
N GLU A 155 -14.49 9.91 14.23
CA GLU A 155 -15.88 10.37 14.28
C GLU A 155 -16.79 9.55 13.36
N ALA A 156 -18.04 9.42 13.78
CA ALA A 156 -19.07 8.82 12.94
C ALA A 156 -19.23 9.62 11.63
N GLY A 157 -19.24 8.92 10.50
CA GLY A 157 -19.31 9.51 9.16
C GLY A 157 -17.95 9.82 8.55
N GLU A 158 -16.84 9.57 9.25
CA GLU A 158 -15.50 9.64 8.66
C GLU A 158 -15.34 8.56 7.58
N ARG A 159 -14.76 8.93 6.43
CA ARG A 159 -14.47 8.00 5.33
C ARG A 159 -13.24 7.16 5.68
N LEU A 160 -13.38 5.85 5.58
CA LEU A 160 -12.30 4.90 5.82
C LEU A 160 -11.42 4.77 4.57
N ALA A 161 -10.09 4.72 4.77
CA ALA A 161 -9.08 4.54 3.73
C ALA A 161 -9.01 3.07 3.26
N ALA A 162 -10.12 2.56 2.73
CA ALA A 162 -10.32 1.16 2.39
C ALA A 162 -9.76 0.80 1.01
N SER A 163 -8.84 -0.17 0.96
CA SER A 163 -8.37 -0.76 -0.29
C SER A 163 -8.08 -2.25 -0.14
N TYR A 164 -8.39 -3.01 -1.19
CA TYR A 164 -7.98 -4.41 -1.28
C TYR A 164 -6.48 -4.57 -1.56
N ALA A 165 -5.76 -3.53 -2.01
CA ALA A 165 -4.32 -3.60 -2.27
C ALA A 165 -3.50 -3.90 -1.00
N ASN A 166 -4.08 -3.63 0.17
CA ASN A 166 -3.46 -3.86 1.48
C ASN A 166 -3.56 -5.34 1.95
N TYR A 167 -3.37 -6.29 1.02
CA TYR A 167 -3.28 -7.73 1.31
C TYR A 167 -1.85 -8.15 1.66
N LEU A 168 -1.70 -9.32 2.28
CA LEU A 168 -0.40 -9.94 2.54
C LEU A 168 -0.14 -11.10 1.56
N ILE A 169 1.06 -11.13 0.96
CA ILE A 169 1.61 -12.32 0.30
C ILE A 169 2.52 -13.04 1.29
N THR A 170 2.31 -14.34 1.51
CA THR A 170 3.17 -15.15 2.38
C THR A 170 3.28 -16.57 1.86
N ASN A 171 4.50 -17.00 1.52
CA ASN A 171 4.77 -18.29 0.87
C ASN A 171 3.85 -18.50 -0.34
N ASN A 172 3.01 -19.53 -0.33
CA ASN A 172 2.02 -19.82 -1.37
C ASN A 172 0.59 -19.38 -0.99
N GLN A 173 0.44 -18.34 -0.17
CA GLN A 173 -0.84 -17.84 0.30
C GLN A 173 -0.95 -16.32 0.13
N ILE A 174 -2.18 -15.87 -0.09
CA ILE A 174 -2.58 -14.46 -0.02
C ILE A 174 -3.63 -14.33 1.07
N VAL A 175 -3.40 -13.42 2.00
CA VAL A 175 -4.39 -13.04 3.01
C VAL A 175 -5.05 -11.76 2.56
N LEU A 176 -6.26 -11.89 2.01
CA LEU A 176 -7.04 -10.84 1.39
C LEU A 176 -7.99 -10.22 2.42
N PRO A 177 -7.99 -8.89 2.65
CA PRO A 177 -9.05 -8.26 3.43
C PRO A 177 -10.39 -8.35 2.71
N LEU A 178 -11.42 -8.82 3.41
CA LEU A 178 -12.81 -8.75 2.97
C LEU A 178 -13.40 -7.45 3.52
N LEU A 179 -13.87 -6.60 2.63
CA LEU A 179 -14.25 -5.21 2.92
C LEU A 179 -15.64 -4.87 2.40
N ASP A 180 -16.05 -5.49 1.30
CA ASP A 180 -17.29 -5.18 0.62
C ASP A 180 -17.75 -6.38 -0.20
N GLU A 181 -18.81 -7.04 0.27
CA GLU A 181 -19.35 -8.27 -0.34
C GLU A 181 -19.69 -8.11 -1.83
N ARG A 182 -19.90 -6.88 -2.30
CA ARG A 182 -20.13 -6.55 -3.73
C ARG A 182 -18.91 -6.83 -4.60
N TYR A 183 -17.70 -6.72 -4.04
CA TYR A 183 -16.43 -6.81 -4.76
C TYR A 183 -15.50 -7.91 -4.24
N ASP A 184 -15.68 -8.39 -3.01
CA ASP A 184 -14.82 -9.38 -2.35
C ASP A 184 -14.51 -10.59 -3.24
N ASN A 185 -15.54 -11.18 -3.89
CA ASN A 185 -15.38 -12.35 -4.76
C ASN A 185 -14.68 -12.01 -6.08
N ASP A 186 -14.95 -10.84 -6.65
CA ASP A 186 -14.33 -10.39 -7.91
C ASP A 186 -12.84 -10.13 -7.69
N VAL A 187 -12.50 -9.45 -6.59
CA VAL A 187 -11.12 -9.19 -6.16
C VAL A 187 -10.39 -10.50 -5.90
N LYS A 188 -11.01 -11.45 -5.19
CA LYS A 188 -10.44 -12.78 -4.99
C LYS A 188 -10.12 -13.47 -6.32
N CYS A 189 -11.07 -13.47 -7.26
CA CYS A 189 -10.88 -14.07 -8.59
C CYS A 189 -9.73 -13.39 -9.38
N ILE A 190 -9.62 -12.06 -9.30
CA ILE A 190 -8.50 -11.32 -9.91
C ILE A 190 -7.18 -11.81 -9.31
N LEU A 191 -7.06 -11.87 -7.99
CA LEU A 191 -5.83 -12.32 -7.33
C LEU A 191 -5.50 -13.79 -7.65
N GLU A 192 -6.48 -14.70 -7.65
CA GLU A 192 -6.25 -16.11 -8.03
C GLU A 192 -5.69 -16.25 -9.46
N ASN A 193 -6.10 -15.38 -10.39
CA ASN A 193 -5.56 -15.35 -11.74
C ASN A 193 -4.15 -14.74 -11.82
N LEU A 194 -3.87 -13.74 -10.98
CA LEU A 194 -2.55 -13.08 -10.93
C LEU A 194 -1.48 -13.95 -10.25
N TYR A 195 -1.90 -14.78 -9.30
CA TYR A 195 -1.04 -15.63 -8.49
C TYR A 195 -1.37 -17.12 -8.68
N PRO A 196 -1.12 -17.69 -9.87
CA PRO A 196 -1.42 -19.08 -10.14
C PRO A 196 -0.67 -20.00 -9.16
N GLY A 197 -1.41 -20.86 -8.47
CA GLY A 197 -0.87 -21.77 -7.46
C GLY A 197 -0.79 -21.21 -6.04
N TYR A 198 -1.25 -19.97 -5.82
CA TYR A 198 -1.44 -19.42 -4.47
C TYR A 198 -2.86 -19.69 -3.98
N GLU A 199 -3.01 -19.88 -2.67
CA GLU A 199 -4.30 -19.95 -2.00
C GLU A 199 -4.72 -18.55 -1.53
N VAL A 200 -5.83 -18.02 -2.06
CA VAL A 200 -6.36 -16.70 -1.68
C VAL A 200 -7.40 -16.86 -0.57
N ASN A 201 -7.00 -16.49 0.64
CA ASN A 201 -7.76 -16.61 1.88
C ASN A 201 -8.31 -15.24 2.29
N GLY A 202 -9.63 -15.09 2.24
CA GLY A 202 -10.33 -13.87 2.65
C GLY A 202 -10.54 -13.81 4.16
N ILE A 203 -10.25 -12.67 4.79
CA ILE A 203 -10.46 -12.41 6.22
C ILE A 203 -11.32 -11.14 6.39
N PRO A 204 -12.43 -11.18 7.15
CA PRO A 204 -13.17 -9.97 7.52
C PRO A 204 -12.22 -8.99 8.23
N ALA A 205 -12.00 -7.82 7.63
CA ALA A 205 -10.92 -6.94 8.07
C ALA A 205 -11.39 -5.52 8.41
N ARG A 206 -12.71 -5.30 8.49
CA ARG A 206 -13.30 -4.01 8.84
C ARG A 206 -12.79 -3.47 10.18
N GLU A 207 -12.63 -4.33 11.19
CA GLU A 207 -12.13 -3.93 12.51
C GLU A 207 -10.70 -3.38 12.48
N ILE A 208 -9.85 -3.90 11.58
CA ILE A 208 -8.49 -3.38 11.39
C ILE A 208 -8.56 -2.03 10.66
N LEU A 209 -9.45 -1.93 9.66
CA LEU A 209 -9.67 -0.71 8.87
C LEU A 209 -10.13 0.47 9.73
N LEU A 210 -10.96 0.24 10.75
CA LEU A 210 -11.37 1.28 11.70
C LEU A 210 -10.17 1.91 12.45
N GLY A 211 -9.05 1.17 12.55
CA GLY A 211 -7.80 1.64 13.14
C GLY A 211 -6.85 2.36 12.17
N GLY A 212 -7.22 2.50 10.89
CA GLY A 212 -6.45 3.29 9.91
C GLY A 212 -5.52 2.49 8.98
N GLY A 213 -5.64 1.15 8.94
CA GLY A 213 -4.84 0.31 8.05
C GLY A 213 -5.50 -1.04 7.76
N ASN A 214 -4.78 -1.99 7.18
CA ASN A 214 -5.31 -3.32 6.97
C ASN A 214 -4.26 -4.43 7.16
N ILE A 215 -4.51 -5.62 6.63
CA ILE A 215 -3.70 -6.83 6.81
C ILE A 215 -2.21 -6.57 6.55
N HIS A 216 -1.86 -5.87 5.46
CA HIS A 216 -0.46 -5.54 5.17
C HIS A 216 0.15 -4.68 6.27
N CYS A 217 -0.55 -3.63 6.71
CA CYS A 217 -0.05 -2.67 7.71
C CYS A 217 0.30 -3.29 9.07
N ILE A 218 -0.32 -4.41 9.45
CA ILE A 218 -0.11 -5.08 10.74
C ILE A 218 0.85 -6.29 10.66
N THR A 219 1.50 -6.48 9.50
CA THR A 219 2.37 -7.63 9.25
C THR A 219 3.76 -7.20 8.77
N GLN A 220 4.76 -8.04 9.03
CA GLN A 220 6.12 -7.86 8.55
C GLN A 220 6.74 -9.23 8.25
N GLN A 221 7.01 -9.50 6.99
CA GLN A 221 7.62 -10.75 6.53
C GLN A 221 9.09 -10.83 6.92
N VAL A 222 9.55 -12.05 7.22
CA VAL A 222 10.97 -12.39 7.40
C VAL A 222 11.33 -13.37 6.29
N PRO A 223 12.13 -12.95 5.30
CA PRO A 223 12.53 -13.82 4.19
C PRO A 223 13.31 -15.06 4.66
N GLN A 224 13.17 -16.17 3.93
CA GLN A 224 14.01 -17.35 4.13
C GLN A 224 15.44 -17.07 3.63
N VAL A 225 16.44 -17.61 4.35
CA VAL A 225 17.87 -17.59 3.97
C VAL A 225 18.31 -18.97 3.49
#